data_AF-A0A518GX50-F1
#
_entry.id   AF-A0A518GX50-F1
#
_cell.length_a   1.000
_cell.length_b   1.000
_cell.length_c   1.000
_cell.angle_alpha   90.00
_cell.angle_beta   90.00
_cell.angle_gamma   90.00
#
_symmetry.space_group_name_H-M   'P 1'
#
loop_
_entity.id
_entity.type
_entity.pdbx_description
1 polymer ?
#
loop_
_entity_poly.entity_id
_entity_poly.type
_entity_poly.pdbx_seq_one_letter_code
_entity_poly.pdbx_strand_id
1 'polypeptide(L)' 'MLVLEDSPAGVASARASGAFVVGIPHDQSPAAGLSAANRLAVRLDDPGLLALLGGEGVSFVGGISSVWGTRRRPTADLRS' A
#
# COMPACT_ATOMS: atom_id res chain seq x y z
N MET A 1 -10.37 2.48 0.13
CA MET A 1 -10.17 1.78 1.41
C MET A 1 -9.21 0.62 1.17
N LEU A 2 -8.18 0.49 2.01
CA LEU A 2 -7.27 -0.66 2.02
C LEU A 2 -7.74 -1.63 3.12
N VAL A 3 -7.83 -2.92 2.81
CA VAL A 3 -8.22 -3.97 3.77
C VAL A 3 -7.16 -5.06 3.76
N LEU A 4 -6.73 -5.48 4.95
CA LEU A 4 -5.87 -6.64 5.15
C LEU A 4 -6.74 -7.79 5.62
N GLU A 5 -6.77 -8.89 4.88
CA GLU A 5 -7.63 -10.04 5.18
C GLU A 5 -6.83 -11.33 5.12
N ASP A 6 -7.15 -12.24 6.02
CA ASP A 6 -6.51 -13.54 6.15
C ASP A 6 -7.48 -14.69 5.84
N SER A 7 -8.75 -14.38 5.54
CA SER A 7 -9.78 -15.38 5.27
C SER A 7 -10.39 -15.24 3.86
N PRO A 8 -10.76 -16.36 3.19
CA PRO A 8 -11.44 -16.30 1.89
C PRO A 8 -12.76 -15.52 1.94
N ALA A 9 -13.53 -15.68 3.02
CA ALA A 9 -14.80 -14.99 3.22
C ALA A 9 -14.62 -13.48 3.41
N GLY A 10 -13.62 -13.07 4.20
CA GLY A 10 -13.27 -11.66 4.40
C GLY A 10 -12.80 -11.02 3.10
N VAL A 11 -11.92 -11.70 2.34
CA VAL A 11 -11.49 -11.25 1.01
C VAL A 11 -12.69 -11.05 0.08
N ALA A 12 -13.60 -12.01 0.00
CA ALA A 12 -14.78 -11.90 -0.86
C ALA A 12 -15.69 -10.73 -0.46
N SER A 13 -15.93 -10.55 0.84
CA SER A 13 -16.73 -9.44 1.37
C SER A 13 -16.10 -8.08 1.08
N ALA A 14 -14.80 -7.92 1.36
CA ALA A 14 -14.07 -6.69 1.12
C ALA A 14 -14.01 -6.34 -0.37
N ARG A 15 -13.81 -7.33 -1.26
CA ARG A 15 -13.88 -7.14 -2.72
C ARG A 15 -15.26 -6.70 -3.18
N ALA A 16 -16.33 -7.28 -2.64
CA ALA A 16 -17.71 -6.89 -2.97
C ALA A 16 -18.01 -5.43 -2.55
N SER A 17 -17.34 -4.91 -1.52
CA SER A 17 -17.44 -3.50 -1.11
C SER A 17 -16.62 -2.52 -1.98
N GLY A 18 -15.81 -3.03 -2.93
CA GLY A 18 -14.92 -2.21 -3.76
C GLY A 18 -13.60 -1.82 -3.09
N ALA A 19 -13.21 -2.48 -1.99
CA ALA A 19 -11.92 -2.24 -1.34
C ALA A 19 -10.74 -2.79 -2.16
N PHE A 20 -9.56 -2.20 -1.95
CA PHE A 20 -8.29 -2.82 -2.35
C PHE A 20 -7.87 -3.78 -1.24
N VAL A 21 -7.86 -5.08 -1.54
CA VAL A 21 -7.63 -6.13 -0.55
C VAL A 21 -6.24 -6.71 -0.68
N VAL A 22 -5.48 -6.71 0.41
CA VAL A 22 -4.23 -7.45 0.53
C VAL A 22 -4.51 -8.71 1.35
N GLY A 23 -4.38 -9.88 0.72
CA GLY A 23 -4.47 -11.17 1.38
C GLY A 23 -3.20 -11.47 2.17
N ILE A 24 -3.33 -11.90 3.42
CA ILE A 24 -2.23 -12.31 4.30
C ILE A 24 -2.34 -13.82 4.56
N PRO A 25 -1.62 -14.66 3.78
CA PRO A 25 -1.70 -16.10 3.96
C PRO A 25 -1.17 -16.55 5.32
N HIS A 26 -1.81 -17.58 5.87
CA HIS A 26 -1.37 -18.30 7.07
C HIS A 26 -1.80 -19.77 6.98
N ASP A 27 -1.44 -20.60 7.95
CA ASP A 27 -1.61 -22.07 7.87
C ASP A 27 -3.05 -22.52 7.58
N GLN A 28 -4.05 -21.82 8.13
CA GLN A 28 -5.46 -22.15 7.94
C GLN A 28 -6.04 -21.59 6.63
N SER A 29 -5.41 -20.55 6.07
CA SER A 29 -5.80 -19.90 4.82
C SER A 29 -4.56 -19.74 3.94
N PRO A 30 -4.16 -20.80 3.21
CA PRO A 30 -3.01 -20.73 2.33
C PRO A 30 -3.27 -19.73 1.19
N ALA A 31 -2.20 -19.28 0.52
CA ALA A 31 -2.26 -18.29 -0.56
C ALA A 31 -3.29 -18.63 -1.66
N ALA A 32 -3.46 -19.92 -1.98
CA ALA A 32 -4.45 -20.40 -2.94
C ALA A 32 -5.90 -20.03 -2.56
N GLY A 33 -6.22 -20.04 -1.26
CA GLY A 33 -7.53 -19.67 -0.73
C GLY A 33 -7.80 -18.16 -0.76
N LEU A 34 -6.76 -17.33 -0.95
CA LEU A 34 -6.84 -15.86 -0.99
C LEU A 34 -6.66 -15.30 -2.41
N SER A 35 -6.78 -16.14 -3.44
CA SER A 35 -6.54 -15.78 -4.85
C SER A 35 -7.43 -14.65 -5.38
N ALA A 36 -8.55 -14.35 -4.72
CA ALA A 36 -9.44 -13.24 -5.06
C ALA A 36 -8.94 -11.85 -4.57
N ALA A 37 -7.90 -11.81 -3.73
CA ALA A 37 -7.30 -10.57 -3.27
C ALA A 37 -6.59 -9.81 -4.40
N ASN A 38 -6.46 -8.50 -4.28
CA ASN A 38 -5.73 -7.69 -5.26
C ASN A 38 -4.22 -7.94 -5.21
N ARG A 39 -3.72 -8.27 -4.02
CA ARG A 39 -2.30 -8.55 -3.75
C ARG A 39 -2.20 -9.55 -2.60
N LEU A 40 -1.11 -10.31 -2.57
CA LEU A 40 -0.71 -11.07 -1.39
C LEU A 40 0.51 -10.44 -0.74
N ALA A 41 0.54 -10.43 0.59
CA ALA A 41 1.73 -10.13 1.38
C ALA A 41 1.92 -11.23 2.42
N VAL A 42 3.11 -11.82 2.46
CA VAL A 42 3.41 -12.95 3.36
C VAL A 42 3.49 -12.48 4.82
N ARG A 43 3.81 -11.19 5.03
CA ARG A 43 3.95 -10.58 6.35
C ARG A 43 3.49 -9.13 6.33
N LEU A 44 3.11 -8.62 7.50
CA LEU A 44 2.65 -7.24 7.66
C LEU A 44 3.79 -6.20 7.54
N ASP A 45 5.04 -6.63 7.72
CA ASP A 45 6.25 -5.83 7.53
C ASP A 45 6.76 -5.84 6.08
N ASP A 46 6.01 -6.41 5.12
CA ASP A 46 6.36 -6.36 3.70
C ASP A 46 6.51 -4.90 3.24
N PRO A 47 7.67 -4.49 2.71
CA PRO A 47 7.90 -3.11 2.30
C PRO A 47 6.88 -2.61 1.27
N GLY A 48 6.40 -3.50 0.41
CA GLY A 48 5.39 -3.17 -0.59
C GLY A 48 4.00 -2.97 0.01
N LEU A 49 3.67 -3.67 1.11
CA LEU A 49 2.46 -3.39 1.90
C LEU A 49 2.58 -2.07 2.65
N LEU A 50 3.73 -1.80 3.29
CA LEU A 50 3.97 -0.53 4.00
C LEU A 50 3.89 0.67 3.06
N ALA A 51 4.38 0.53 1.82
CA ALA A 51 4.25 1.55 0.78
C ALA A 51 2.79 1.86 0.40
N LEU A 52 1.85 0.92 0.56
CA LEU A 52 0.41 1.15 0.34
C LEU A 52 -0.24 1.95 1.47
N LEU A 53 0.28 1.81 2.69
CA LEU A 53 -0.24 2.48 3.90
C LEU A 53 0.27 3.92 4.02
N GLY A 54 1.54 4.15 3.68
CA GLY A 54 2.22 5.42 3.86
C GLY A 54 2.12 6.34 2.64
N GLY A 55 0.92 6.62 2.13
CA GLY A 55 0.72 7.50 0.96
C GLY A 55 1.73 8.66 0.89
N GLU A 56 2.59 8.64 -0.14
CA GLU A 56 3.85 9.37 -0.35
C GLU A 56 5.14 8.68 0.19
N GLY A 57 5.79 7.92 -0.72
CA GLY A 57 7.27 7.91 -0.80
C GLY A 57 8.05 6.85 -0.03
N VAL A 58 7.84 5.56 -0.29
CA VAL A 58 8.87 4.55 0.00
C VAL A 58 9.63 4.21 -1.28
N SER A 59 10.76 4.89 -1.47
CA SER A 59 11.80 4.52 -2.44
C SER A 59 12.92 3.81 -1.70
N PHE A 60 13.19 2.55 -2.06
CA PHE A 60 14.44 1.90 -1.67
C PHE A 60 15.58 2.52 -2.47
N VAL A 61 16.35 3.40 -1.83
CA VAL A 61 17.62 3.89 -2.38
C VAL A 61 18.72 2.93 -1.97
N GLY A 62 19.14 2.09 -2.93
CA GLY A 62 20.50 1.58 -2.95
C GLY A 62 21.46 2.76 -3.08
N GLY A 63 22.03 3.19 -1.95
CA GLY A 63 23.29 3.92 -1.83
C GLY A 63 23.46 5.20 -2.66
N ILE A 64 22.80 6.31 -2.30
CA ILE A 64 23.40 7.65 -2.10
C ILE A 64 22.32 8.61 -1.57
N SER A 65 22.63 9.32 -0.49
CA SER A 65 21.71 10.26 0.16
C SER A 65 21.59 11.54 -0.68
N SER A 66 20.37 11.88 -1.10
CA SER A 66 20.04 13.20 -1.66
C SER A 66 18.76 13.71 -1.01
N VAL A 67 18.90 14.61 -0.03
CA VAL A 67 17.79 15.37 0.52
C VAL A 67 17.42 16.44 -0.51
N TRP A 68 16.28 16.28 -1.18
CA TRP A 68 15.65 17.38 -1.92
C TRP A 68 14.59 18.03 -1.04
N GLY A 69 14.99 19.15 -0.44
CA GLY A 69 14.09 20.00 0.35
C GLY A 69 13.05 20.66 -0.54
N THR A 70 11.79 20.56 -0.12
CA THR A 70 10.66 21.26 -0.71
C THR A 70 10.81 22.77 -0.52
N ARG A 71 10.73 23.53 -1.61
CA ARG A 71 10.40 24.96 -1.53
C ARG A 71 9.48 25.33 -2.68
N ARG A 72 8.16 25.24 -2.44
CA ARG A 72 7.21 26.01 -3.24
C ARG A 72 7.44 27.48 -2.92
N ARG A 73 7.95 28.26 -3.88
CA ARG A 73 7.85 29.73 -3.81
C ARG A 73 6.42 30.11 -4.25
N PRO A 74 5.66 30.88 -3.46
CA PRO A 74 4.49 31.54 -4.01
C PRO A 74 4.97 32.59 -5.02
N THR A 75 4.47 32.50 -6.25
CA THR A 75 4.54 33.56 -7.26
C THR A 75 3.79 34.78 -6.74
N ALA A 76 4.51 35.83 -6.38
CA ALA A 76 3.90 37.14 -6.21
C ALA A 76 3.57 37.70 -7.60
N ASP A 77 2.28 37.84 -7.87
CA ASP A 77 1.70 38.54 -9.01
C ASP A 77 1.98 40.04 -8.84
N LEU A 78 2.86 40.61 -9.66
CA LEU A 78 3.10 42.05 -9.72
C LEU A 78 2.23 42.63 -10.84
N ARG A 79 1.01 43.05 -10.47
CA ARG A 79 0.23 44.04 -11.23
C ARG A 79 0.48 45.41 -10.61
N SER A 80 1.10 46.32 -11.37
CA SER A 80 0.97 47.78 -11.33
C SER A 80 1.72 48.37 -12.52
#